data_AF-G4ZAU0-F1
#
_entry.id   AF-G4ZAU0-F1
#
_cell.length_a   1.000
_cell.length_b   1.000
_cell.length_c   1.000
_cell.angle_alpha   90.00
_cell.angle_beta   90.00
_cell.angle_gamma   90.00
#
_symmetry.space_group_name_H-M   'P 1'
#
loop_
_entity.id
_entity.type
_entity.pdbx_description
1 polymer ?
#
loop_
_entity_poly.entity_id
_entity_poly.type
_entity_poly.pdbx_seq_one_letter_code
_entity_poly.pdbx_strand_id
1 'polypeptide(L)'
;VAPPMITSISHEELVKWRGLRREYEAKMRARVRISGENYDLVTQPVKESLSDKLLKAFSTFRLGIKVEDATDEILLIELNQLLGNVKNDDIPDIKALFKGQIRMNMQESD
;
A
#
# COMPACT_ATOMS: atom_id res chain seq x y z
N VAL A 1 6.44 -10.37 -16.99
CA VAL A 1 5.77 -10.90 -15.78
C VAL A 1 4.57 -10.01 -15.52
N ALA A 2 3.39 -10.59 -15.34
CA ALA A 2 2.18 -9.81 -15.09
C ALA A 2 2.17 -9.27 -13.66
N PRO A 3 1.67 -8.04 -13.42
CA PRO A 3 1.50 -7.51 -12.08
C PRO A 3 0.41 -8.29 -11.33
N PRO A 4 0.65 -8.69 -10.07
CA PRO A 4 -0.34 -9.43 -9.30
C PRO A 4 -1.47 -8.51 -8.83
N MET A 5 -2.70 -9.02 -8.87
CA MET A 5 -3.90 -8.34 -8.40
C MET A 5 -4.31 -8.81 -7.02
N ILE A 6 -4.91 -7.90 -6.25
CA ILE A 6 -5.53 -8.15 -4.96
C ILE A 6 -7.03 -8.32 -5.21
N THR A 7 -7.50 -9.56 -5.07
CA THR A 7 -8.91 -9.95 -5.21
C THR A 7 -9.68 -9.80 -3.90
N SER A 8 -8.99 -9.93 -2.76
CA SER A 8 -9.56 -9.87 -1.42
C SER A 8 -8.56 -9.35 -0.40
N ILE A 9 -9.06 -8.76 0.68
CA ILE A 9 -8.28 -8.31 1.85
C ILE A 9 -8.17 -9.41 2.92
N SER A 10 -8.51 -10.66 2.61
CA SER A 10 -8.28 -11.78 3.51
C SER A 10 -6.78 -12.02 3.69
N HIS A 11 -6.38 -12.46 4.89
CA HIS A 11 -4.96 -12.65 5.21
C HIS A 11 -4.25 -13.58 4.23
N GLU A 12 -4.88 -14.70 3.84
CA GLU A 12 -4.32 -15.65 2.89
C GLU A 12 -4.04 -15.01 1.52
N GLU A 13 -4.98 -14.21 1.00
CA GLU A 13 -4.83 -13.56 -0.30
C GLU A 13 -3.79 -12.44 -0.25
N LEU A 14 -3.72 -11.69 0.86
CA LEU A 14 -2.68 -10.69 1.08
C LEU A 14 -1.28 -11.31 1.17
N VAL A 15 -1.14 -12.47 1.84
CA VAL A 15 0.16 -13.19 1.94
C VAL A 15 0.60 -13.69 0.57
N LYS A 16 -0.32 -14.31 -0.20
CA LYS A 16 -0.05 -14.74 -1.58
C LYS A 16 0.34 -13.55 -2.45
N TRP A 17 -0.43 -12.48 -2.41
CA TRP A 17 -0.15 -11.27 -3.19
C TRP A 17 1.21 -10.67 -2.85
N ARG A 18 1.56 -10.58 -1.55
CA ARG A 18 2.85 -10.02 -1.12
C ARG A 18 4.04 -10.81 -1.65
N GLY A 19 3.94 -12.15 -1.65
CA GLY A 19 4.93 -13.03 -2.25
C GLY A 19 5.08 -12.78 -3.76
N LEU A 20 3.97 -12.84 -4.49
CA LEU A 20 3.94 -12.61 -5.94
C LEU A 20 4.43 -11.21 -6.32
N ARG A 21 4.09 -10.19 -5.53
CA ARG A 21 4.51 -8.80 -5.72
C ARG A 21 6.02 -8.66 -5.58
N ARG A 22 6.63 -9.31 -4.59
CA ARG A 22 8.09 -9.33 -4.41
C ARG A 22 8.80 -9.97 -5.61
N GLU A 23 8.28 -11.09 -6.13
CA GLU A 23 8.86 -11.73 -7.32
C GLU A 23 8.71 -10.87 -8.59
N TYR A 24 7.56 -10.23 -8.75
CA TYR A 24 7.30 -9.27 -9.83
C TYR A 24 8.28 -8.11 -9.79
N GLU A 25 8.43 -7.45 -8.64
CA GLU A 25 9.35 -6.33 -8.44
C GLU A 25 10.81 -6.73 -8.66
N ALA A 26 11.23 -7.91 -8.20
CA ALA A 26 12.58 -8.42 -8.45
C ALA A 26 12.86 -8.61 -9.95
N LYS A 27 11.89 -9.16 -10.70
CA LYS A 27 11.99 -9.31 -12.16
C LYS A 27 11.98 -7.96 -12.88
N MET A 28 11.21 -6.98 -12.41
CA MET A 28 11.20 -5.63 -12.95
C MET A 28 12.53 -4.90 -12.70
N ARG A 29 13.11 -5.01 -11.50
CA ARG A 29 14.45 -4.46 -11.21
C ARG A 29 15.53 -5.09 -12.10
N ALA A 30 15.46 -6.40 -12.31
CA ALA A 30 16.40 -7.09 -13.19
C ALA A 30 16.28 -6.60 -14.64
N ARG A 31 15.04 -6.40 -15.15
CA ARG A 31 14.79 -5.83 -16.47
C ARG A 31 15.35 -4.41 -16.59
N VAL A 32 15.01 -3.54 -15.63
CA VAL A 32 15.49 -2.14 -15.60
C VAL A 32 17.00 -2.07 -15.62
N ARG A 33 17.67 -2.92 -14.84
CA ARG A 33 19.13 -3.02 -14.83
C ARG A 33 19.73 -3.37 -16.19
N ILE A 34 19.03 -4.17 -16.99
CA ILE A 34 19.48 -4.61 -18.32
C ILE A 34 19.14 -3.57 -19.39
N SER A 35 17.94 -2.99 -19.33
CA SER A 35 17.40 -2.12 -20.39
C SER A 35 17.65 -0.62 -20.15
N GLY A 36 18.00 -0.21 -18.94
CA GLY A 36 18.14 1.20 -18.55
C GLY A 36 16.80 1.94 -18.42
N GLU A 37 15.67 1.25 -18.48
CA GLU A 37 14.33 1.84 -18.35
C GLU A 37 14.08 2.39 -16.95
N ASN A 38 13.21 3.39 -16.82
CA ASN A 38 12.83 3.90 -15.50
C ASN A 38 11.95 2.87 -14.76
N TYR A 39 12.36 2.51 -13.54
CA TYR A 39 11.65 1.54 -12.70
C TYR A 39 10.19 1.92 -12.46
N ASP A 40 9.93 3.19 -12.16
CA ASP A 40 8.59 3.69 -11.89
C ASP A 40 7.64 3.54 -13.09
N LEU A 41 8.18 3.58 -14.32
CA LEU A 41 7.41 3.43 -15.55
C LEU A 41 7.14 1.96 -15.90
N VAL A 42 7.93 1.02 -15.40
CA VAL A 42 7.77 -0.41 -15.70
C VAL A 42 7.03 -1.17 -14.61
N THR A 43 6.91 -0.60 -13.42
CA THR A 43 6.19 -1.20 -12.31
C THR A 43 4.78 -0.68 -12.15
N GLN A 44 3.81 -1.58 -12.01
CA GLN A 44 2.44 -1.19 -11.72
C GLN A 44 2.31 -0.70 -10.27
N PRO A 45 1.63 0.44 -10.01
CA PRO A 45 1.31 0.86 -8.66
C PRO A 45 0.44 -0.17 -7.91
N VAL A 46 0.52 -0.18 -6.58
CA VAL A 46 -0.34 -0.92 -5.66
C VAL A 46 -1.80 -0.50 -5.81
N LYS A 47 -2.07 0.79 -6.08
CA LYS A 47 -3.41 1.31 -6.33
C LYS A 47 -4.09 0.59 -7.50
N GLU A 48 -3.35 0.32 -8.56
CA GLU A 48 -3.82 -0.44 -9.73
C GLU A 48 -3.83 -1.96 -9.50
N SER A 49 -3.18 -2.46 -8.44
CA SER A 49 -3.33 -3.86 -8.04
C SER A 49 -4.68 -4.14 -7.36
N LEU A 50 -5.41 -3.12 -6.93
CA LEU A 50 -6.73 -3.24 -6.30
C LEU A 50 -7.83 -3.04 -7.35
N SER A 51 -8.89 -3.86 -7.33
CA SER A 51 -10.09 -3.57 -8.13
C SER A 51 -10.76 -2.28 -7.64
N ASP A 52 -11.44 -1.52 -8.52
CA ASP A 52 -12.11 -0.27 -8.14
C ASP A 52 -13.04 -0.41 -6.93
N LYS A 53 -13.80 -1.52 -6.88
CA LYS A 53 -14.69 -1.82 -5.77
C LYS A 53 -13.91 -2.02 -4.47
N LEU A 54 -12.80 -2.75 -4.53
CA LEU A 54 -11.96 -3.03 -3.38
C LEU A 54 -11.22 -1.78 -2.93
N LEU A 55 -10.65 -1.00 -3.85
CA LEU A 55 -9.98 0.26 -3.57
C LEU A 55 -10.95 1.27 -2.92
N LYS A 56 -12.18 1.37 -3.42
CA LYS A 56 -13.22 2.22 -2.83
C LYS A 56 -13.60 1.76 -1.43
N ALA A 57 -13.88 0.47 -1.26
CA ALA A 57 -14.20 -0.08 0.06
C ALA A 57 -13.03 0.09 1.05
N PHE A 58 -11.80 -0.15 0.60
CA PHE A 58 -10.61 0.01 1.42
C PHE A 58 -10.39 1.48 1.82
N SER A 59 -10.49 2.40 0.87
CA SER A 59 -10.32 3.83 1.14
C SER A 59 -11.39 4.36 2.08
N THR A 60 -12.67 4.03 1.84
CA THR A 60 -13.78 4.51 2.67
C THR A 60 -13.83 3.86 4.04
N PHE A 61 -13.74 2.52 4.12
CA PHE A 61 -14.00 1.81 5.37
C PHE A 61 -12.77 1.55 6.23
N ARG A 62 -11.57 1.42 5.62
CA ARG A 62 -10.32 1.23 6.38
C ARG A 62 -9.60 2.54 6.61
N LEU A 63 -9.37 3.30 5.55
CA LEU A 63 -8.54 4.50 5.61
C LEU A 63 -9.33 5.76 6.02
N GLY A 64 -10.65 5.78 5.80
CA GLY A 64 -11.48 6.95 6.07
C GLY A 64 -11.19 8.15 5.16
N ILE A 65 -10.57 7.91 4.00
CA ILE A 65 -10.18 8.94 3.02
C ILE A 65 -10.88 8.71 1.67
N LYS A 66 -10.81 9.71 0.78
CA LYS A 66 -11.28 9.53 -0.59
C LYS A 66 -10.29 8.65 -1.36
N VAL A 67 -10.79 7.97 -2.38
CA VAL A 67 -9.95 7.16 -3.29
C VAL A 67 -8.87 8.00 -3.97
N GLU A 68 -9.13 9.27 -4.20
CA GLU A 68 -8.18 10.24 -4.78
C GLU A 68 -6.97 10.46 -3.85
N ASP A 69 -7.22 10.59 -2.55
CA ASP A 69 -6.21 10.79 -1.51
C ASP A 69 -5.44 9.50 -1.15
N ALA A 70 -5.96 8.34 -1.56
CA ALA A 70 -5.30 7.04 -1.34
C ALA A 70 -4.09 6.90 -2.26
N THR A 71 -2.92 7.29 -1.75
CA THR A 71 -1.63 7.10 -2.42
C THR A 71 -1.14 5.67 -2.30
N ASP A 72 -0.28 5.25 -3.23
CA ASP A 72 0.36 3.94 -3.19
C ASP A 72 1.09 3.64 -1.89
N GLU A 73 1.73 4.65 -1.29
CA GLU A 73 2.41 4.54 -0.01
C GLU A 73 1.43 4.22 1.12
N ILE A 74 0.32 4.97 1.21
CA ILE A 74 -0.73 4.75 2.24
C ILE A 74 -1.33 3.35 2.10
N LEU A 75 -1.66 2.95 0.86
CA LEU A 75 -2.23 1.63 0.57
C LEU A 75 -1.24 0.52 0.97
N LEU A 76 0.03 0.67 0.63
CA LEU A 76 1.05 -0.32 0.95
C LEU A 76 1.28 -0.44 2.46
N ILE A 77 1.32 0.67 3.19
CA ILE A 77 1.46 0.68 4.65
C ILE A 77 0.30 -0.10 5.28
N GLU A 78 -0.94 0.22 4.91
CA GLU A 78 -2.12 -0.41 5.50
C GLU A 78 -2.20 -1.90 5.15
N LEU A 79 -1.87 -2.29 3.91
CA LEU A 79 -1.79 -3.70 3.53
C LEU A 79 -0.73 -4.46 4.34
N ASN A 80 0.42 -3.84 4.60
CA ASN A 80 1.45 -4.44 5.46
C ASN A 80 1.00 -4.52 6.93
N GLN A 81 0.23 -3.55 7.43
CA GLN A 81 -0.35 -3.62 8.77
C GLN A 81 -1.35 -4.78 8.88
N LEU A 82 -2.20 -5.01 7.88
CA LEU A 82 -3.09 -6.17 7.84
C LEU A 82 -2.34 -7.51 7.79
N LEU A 83 -1.16 -7.53 7.17
CA LEU A 83 -0.27 -8.69 7.18
C LEU A 83 0.43 -8.90 8.53
N GLY A 84 0.86 -7.82 9.19
CA GLY A 84 1.59 -7.83 10.46
C GLY A 84 0.70 -8.08 11.69
N ASN A 85 -0.50 -7.49 11.74
CA ASN A 85 -1.39 -7.56 12.90
C ASN A 85 -1.92 -8.97 13.24
N VAL A 86 -1.68 -9.98 12.39
CA VAL A 86 -2.11 -11.37 12.64
C VAL A 86 -1.05 -12.17 13.43
N LYS A 87 0.18 -11.64 13.61
CA LYS A 87 1.23 -12.28 14.41
C LYS A 87 1.94 -11.26 15.31
N ASN A 88 1.43 -11.09 16.54
CA ASN A 88 2.12 -10.62 17.75
C ASN A 88 3.02 -9.35 17.68
N ASP A 89 2.66 -8.37 18.50
CA ASP A 89 3.53 -7.58 19.40
C ASP A 89 4.75 -6.77 18.92
N ASP A 90 5.10 -6.72 17.63
CA ASP A 90 6.24 -5.89 17.17
C ASP A 90 5.81 -4.96 16.02
N ILE A 91 5.02 -3.94 16.38
CA ILE A 91 4.74 -2.80 15.52
C ILE A 91 5.82 -1.75 15.79
N PRO A 92 6.79 -1.49 14.89
CA PRO A 92 7.54 -0.24 14.95
C PRO A 92 6.59 0.91 14.61
N ASP A 93 6.06 1.49 15.68
CA ASP A 93 5.59 2.86 15.85
C ASP A 93 4.87 3.50 14.63
N ILE A 94 3.67 3.01 14.33
CA ILE A 94 2.69 3.71 13.45
C ILE A 94 2.36 5.10 14.04
N LYS A 95 2.65 5.33 15.34
CA LYS A 95 2.58 6.66 15.95
C LYS A 95 3.55 7.65 15.31
N ALA A 96 4.69 7.22 14.76
CA ALA A 96 5.61 8.08 14.03
C ALA A 96 5.02 8.56 12.70
N LEU A 97 4.27 7.71 11.99
CA LEU A 97 3.59 8.08 10.73
C LEU A 97 2.46 9.08 10.95
N PHE A 98 1.67 8.92 12.03
CA PHE A 98 0.60 9.86 12.35
C PHE A 98 1.09 11.19 12.97
N LYS A 99 2.32 11.25 13.52
CA LYS A 99 2.84 12.47 14.14
C LYS A 99 3.21 13.56 13.14
N GLY A 100 3.45 13.21 11.87
CA GLY A 100 3.81 14.17 10.82
C GLY A 100 2.62 14.87 10.16
N GLN A 101 1.43 14.25 10.14
CA GLN A 101 0.29 14.72 9.35
C GLN A 101 -0.83 15.38 10.16
N ILE A 102 -0.74 15.42 11.50
CA ILE A 102 -1.68 16.18 12.33
C ILE A 102 -0.99 17.44 12.85
N ARG A 103 -0.87 18.45 11.99
CA ARG A 103 -0.84 19.84 12.45
C ARG A 103 -2.28 20.32 12.56
N MET A 104 -2.93 20.02 13.70
CA MET A 104 -4.14 20.75 14.09
C MET A 104 -3.73 22.21 14.31
N ASN A 105 -4.06 23.07 13.35
CA ASN A 105 -3.95 24.50 13.54
C ASN A 105 -5.13 24.93 14.42
N MET A 106 -4.96 24.84 15.74
CA MET A 106 -5.87 25.44 16.72
C MET A 106 -5.46 26.91 16.87
N GLN A 107 -6.04 27.77 16.03
CA GLN A 107 -6.23 29.18 16.39
C GLN A 107 -7.72 29.38 16.64
N GLU A 108 -8.17 29.00 17.82
CA GLU A 108 -9.38 29.55 18.40
C GLU A 108 -8.97 30.88 19.05
N SER A 109 -9.41 31.99 18.47
CA SER A 109 -9.27 33.32 19.08
C SER A 109 -10.54 33.59 19.88
N ASP A 110 -10.37 33.83 21.17
CA ASP A 110 -11.40 34.34 22.09
C ASP A 110 -11.73 35.81 21.79
#